data_AF-A0A345P8Z1-F1
#
_entry.id   AF-A0A345P8Z1-F1
#
_cell.length_a   1.000
_cell.length_b   1.000
_cell.length_c   1.000
_cell.angle_alpha   90.00
_cell.angle_beta   90.00
_cell.angle_gamma   90.00
#
_symmetry.space_group_name_H-M   'P 1'
#
loop_
_entity.id
_entity.type
_entity.pdbx_description
1 polymer ?
#
loop_
_entity_poly.entity_id
_entity_poly.type
_entity_poly.pdbx_seq_one_letter_code
_entity_poly.pdbx_strand_id
1 'polypeptide(L)'
;MKDIYDTKTLELLEPIPKKRGRPATGLAMTPAERKRKSVENYRLMVAEKCAEDYTKKDCLFVIENKYFDNIPAARRAAWLRLGYLLGIESQSVQLRFEI
;
A
#
# COMPACT_ATOMS: atom_id res chain seq x y z
N MET A 1 -16.66 12.27 -45.55
CA MET A 1 -16.46 13.66 -45.05
C MET A 1 -17.67 13.95 -44.16
N LYS A 2 -17.49 14.28 -42.88
CA LYS A 2 -18.61 14.60 -41.97
C LYS A 2 -18.77 16.12 -41.96
N ASP A 3 -19.91 16.62 -42.42
CA ASP A 3 -20.19 18.05 -42.46
C ASP A 3 -20.38 18.61 -41.04
N ILE A 4 -19.73 19.75 -40.80
CA ILE A 4 -19.63 20.42 -39.49
C ILE A 4 -20.94 21.18 -39.16
N TYR A 5 -21.92 21.19 -40.07
CA TYR A 5 -23.16 21.97 -39.97
C TYR A 5 -24.44 21.14 -39.86
N ASP A 6 -24.36 19.87 -39.46
CA ASP A 6 -25.54 19.11 -39.04
C ASP A 6 -25.92 19.46 -37.58
N THR A 7 -26.16 20.74 -37.33
CA THR A 7 -26.52 21.28 -36.00
C THR A 7 -28.01 21.12 -35.68
N LYS A 8 -28.82 20.63 -36.63
CA LYS A 8 -30.27 20.49 -36.47
C LYS A 8 -30.71 19.30 -35.62
N THR A 9 -29.84 18.33 -35.36
CA THR A 9 -30.16 17.16 -34.51
C THR A 9 -29.74 17.33 -33.04
N LEU A 10 -28.99 18.37 -32.69
CA LEU A 10 -28.54 18.62 -31.31
C LEU A 10 -29.63 19.23 -30.41
N GLU A 11 -30.67 19.82 -30.98
CA GLU A 11 -31.78 20.44 -30.22
C GLU A 11 -32.90 19.45 -29.85
N LEU A 12 -32.89 18.23 -30.39
CA LEU A 12 -33.92 17.21 -30.16
C LEU A 12 -33.63 16.23 -29.01
N LEU A 13 -32.47 16.38 -28.35
CA LEU A 13 -32.14 15.58 -27.16
C LEU A 13 -32.41 16.44 -25.93
N GLU A 14 -33.56 16.21 -25.29
CA GLU A 14 -33.84 16.72 -23.95
C GLU A 14 -32.61 16.51 -23.05
N PRO A 15 -32.21 17.51 -22.25
CA PRO A 15 -31.03 17.38 -21.41
C PRO A 15 -31.22 16.21 -20.44
N ILE A 16 -30.59 15.08 -20.74
CA ILE A 16 -30.57 13.90 -19.88
C ILE A 16 -30.12 14.39 -18.51
N PRO A 17 -30.96 14.30 -17.46
CA PRO A 17 -30.59 14.79 -16.15
C PRO A 17 -29.38 13.98 -15.68
N LYS A 18 -28.20 14.62 -15.68
CA LYS A 18 -26.99 14.04 -15.11
C LYS A 18 -27.34 13.64 -13.69
N LYS A 19 -27.28 12.35 -13.36
CA LYS A 19 -27.44 11.83 -12.00
C LYS A 19 -26.44 12.60 -11.11
N ARG A 20 -26.91 13.66 -10.45
CA ARG A 20 -26.10 14.40 -9.48
C ARG A 20 -25.80 13.39 -8.38
N GLY A 21 -24.51 13.14 -8.18
CA GLY A 21 -24.01 12.05 -7.37
C GLY A 21 -24.74 11.96 -6.05
N ARG A 22 -25.07 10.73 -5.65
CA ARG A 22 -25.48 10.42 -4.28
C ARG A 22 -24.48 11.12 -3.36
N PRO A 23 -24.91 11.98 -2.40
CA PRO A 23 -23.96 12.51 -1.42
C PRO A 23 -23.30 11.30 -0.78
N ALA A 24 -21.96 11.27 -0.76
CA ALA A 24 -21.23 10.21 -0.10
C ALA A 24 -21.60 10.26 1.39
N THR A 25 -22.61 9.49 1.79
CA THR A 25 -23.00 9.30 3.18
C THR A 25 -21.88 8.51 3.84
N GLY A 26 -20.90 9.24 4.34
CA GLY A 26 -19.68 8.72 4.95
C GLY A 26 -18.57 9.72 4.68
N LEU A 27 -18.01 10.31 5.74
CA LEU A 27 -16.78 11.10 5.66
C LEU A 27 -15.74 10.26 4.92
N ALA A 28 -15.53 10.55 3.64
CA ALA A 28 -14.54 9.85 2.85
C ALA A 28 -13.18 10.16 3.46
N MET A 29 -12.51 9.15 4.02
CA MET A 29 -11.17 9.35 4.57
C MET A 29 -10.29 10.05 3.54
N THR A 30 -9.62 11.10 4.01
CA THR A 30 -8.62 11.79 3.22
C THR A 30 -7.54 10.80 2.79
N PRO A 31 -6.83 11.04 1.67
CA PRO A 31 -5.72 10.19 1.26
C PRO A 31 -4.67 9.99 2.37
N ALA A 32 -4.45 11.02 3.19
CA ALA A 32 -3.55 10.95 4.34
C ALA A 32 -4.04 10.00 5.44
N GLU A 33 -5.33 10.05 5.79
CA GLU A 33 -5.95 9.15 6.76
C GLU A 33 -5.93 7.69 6.29
N ARG A 34 -6.22 7.45 5.00
CA ARG A 34 -6.09 6.11 4.41
C ARG A 34 -4.67 5.56 4.53
N LYS A 35 -3.66 6.39 4.28
CA LYS A 35 -2.26 5.99 4.42
C LYS A 35 -1.90 5.66 5.87
N ARG A 36 -2.34 6.48 6.84
CA ARG A 36 -2.12 6.22 8.27
C ARG A 36 -2.79 4.93 8.72
N LYS A 37 -4.05 4.72 8.38
CA LYS A 37 -4.81 3.52 8.71
C LYS A 37 -4.21 2.26 8.09
N SER A 38 -3.74 2.34 6.84
CA SER A 38 -3.02 1.24 6.20
C SER A 38 -1.77 0.90 6.99
N VAL A 39 -0.93 1.88 7.31
CA VAL A 39 0.30 1.68 8.09
C VAL A 39 0.00 1.07 9.46
N GLU A 40 -1.05 1.53 10.14
CA GLU A 40 -1.47 1.03 11.44
C GLU A 40 -1.95 -0.43 11.38
N ASN A 41 -2.82 -0.77 10.42
CA ASN A 41 -3.27 -2.15 10.21
C ASN A 41 -2.11 -3.08 9.89
N TYR A 42 -1.16 -2.64 9.05
CA TYR A 42 0.03 -3.43 8.73
C TYR A 42 0.96 -3.59 9.94
N ARG A 43 1.08 -2.59 10.83
CA ARG A 43 1.85 -2.73 12.08
C ARG A 43 1.26 -3.77 13.01
N LEU A 44 -0.07 -3.77 13.19
CA LEU A 44 -0.75 -4.76 14.02
C LEU A 44 -0.55 -6.18 13.46
N MET A 45 -0.71 -6.34 12.15
CA MET A 45 -0.45 -7.61 11.47
C MET A 45 1.00 -8.08 11.64
N VAL A 46 1.97 -7.18 11.55
CA VAL A 46 3.40 -7.50 11.75
C VAL A 46 3.70 -7.83 13.22
N ALA A 47 3.06 -7.16 14.17
CA ALA A 47 3.24 -7.45 15.60
C ALA A 47 2.65 -8.81 16.01
N GLU A 48 1.57 -9.24 15.36
CA GLU A 48 0.91 -10.53 15.63
C GLU A 48 1.54 -11.71 14.88
N LYS A 49 2.16 -11.48 13.71
CA LYS A 49 2.80 -12.54 12.92
C LYS A 49 4.22 -12.84 13.38
N CYS A 50 4.56 -14.12 13.43
CA CYS A 50 5.95 -14.55 13.54
C CYS A 50 6.74 -14.09 12.31
N ALA A 51 8.00 -13.67 12.51
CA ALA A 51 8.85 -13.16 11.42
C ALA A 51 9.12 -14.19 10.31
N GLU A 52 8.95 -15.47 10.60
CA GLU A 52 9.02 -16.58 9.63
C GLU A 52 7.89 -16.51 8.58
N ASP A 53 6.75 -15.91 8.91
CA ASP A 53 5.60 -15.77 8.00
C ASP A 53 5.63 -14.48 7.18
N TYR A 54 6.66 -13.64 7.35
CA TYR A 54 6.75 -12.39 6.61
C TYR A 54 6.91 -12.66 5.12
N THR A 55 6.08 -11.98 4.34
CA THR A 55 6.28 -11.88 2.90
C THR A 55 7.39 -10.87 2.60
N LYS A 56 7.91 -10.87 1.38
CA LYS A 56 8.94 -9.90 0.94
C LYS A 56 8.53 -8.45 1.19
N LYS A 57 7.24 -8.12 1.03
CA LYS A 57 6.70 -6.77 1.27
C LYS A 57 6.72 -6.41 2.76
N ASP A 58 6.40 -7.37 3.63
CA ASP A 58 6.40 -7.16 5.08
C ASP A 58 7.83 -6.94 5.57
N CYS A 59 8.80 -7.72 5.08
CA CYS A 59 10.21 -7.55 5.41
C CYS A 59 10.73 -6.16 5.03
N LEU A 60 10.51 -5.73 3.79
CA LEU A 60 10.94 -4.40 3.32
C LEU A 60 10.30 -3.29 4.13
N PHE A 61 9.00 -3.44 4.45
CA PHE A 61 8.31 -2.47 5.29
C PHE A 61 8.94 -2.33 6.67
N VAL A 62 9.25 -3.43 7.35
CA VAL A 62 9.90 -3.40 8.67
C VAL A 62 11.30 -2.78 8.59
N ILE A 63 12.03 -3.03 7.52
CA ILE A 63 13.40 -2.54 7.32
C ILE A 63 13.44 -1.04 6.99
N GLU A 64 12.52 -0.57 6.14
CA GLU A 64 12.49 0.81 5.64
C GLU A 64 11.77 1.77 6.60
N ASN A 65 10.87 1.27 7.45
CA ASN A 65 10.11 2.14 8.35
C ASN A 65 10.87 2.42 9.65
N LYS A 66 11.10 3.71 9.89
CA LYS A 66 11.73 4.24 11.12
C LYS A 66 11.02 3.83 12.42
N TYR A 67 9.75 3.46 12.34
CA TYR A 67 8.97 2.98 13.49
C TYR A 67 9.57 1.73 14.14
N PHE A 68 10.29 0.90 13.38
CA PHE A 68 10.91 -0.32 13.87
C PHE A 68 12.39 -0.13 14.24
N ASP A 69 12.93 1.10 14.16
CA ASP A 69 14.32 1.37 14.54
C ASP A 69 14.55 1.10 16.03
N ASN A 70 13.53 1.33 16.86
CA ASN A 70 13.56 1.04 18.30
C ASN A 70 13.29 -0.43 18.63
N ILE A 71 13.08 -1.30 17.62
CA ILE A 71 12.81 -2.74 17.81
C ILE A 71 13.85 -3.55 17.01
N PRO A 72 15.10 -3.67 17.51
CA PRO A 72 16.20 -4.31 16.78
C PRO A 72 15.93 -5.79 16.44
N ALA A 73 15.17 -6.49 17.29
CA ALA A 73 14.78 -7.88 17.05
C ALA A 73 13.89 -8.03 15.81
N ALA A 74 12.92 -7.13 15.61
CA ALA A 74 12.03 -7.15 14.46
C ALA A 74 12.78 -6.86 13.15
N ARG A 75 13.68 -5.87 13.15
CA ARG A 75 14.54 -5.58 11.98
C ARG A 75 15.45 -6.74 11.63
N ARG A 76 16.10 -7.36 12.63
CA ARG A 76 16.96 -8.55 12.42
C ARG A 76 16.19 -9.69 11.78
N ALA A 77 15.03 -10.03 12.34
CA ALA A 77 14.21 -11.12 11.84
C ALA A 77 13.69 -10.83 10.41
N ALA A 78 13.30 -9.58 10.12
CA ALA A 78 12.89 -9.17 8.78
C ALA A 78 14.02 -9.29 7.74
N TRP A 79 15.25 -8.92 8.09
CA TRP A 79 16.41 -9.06 7.21
C TRP A 79 16.80 -10.53 6.97
N LEU A 80 16.78 -11.36 8.01
CA LEU A 80 17.03 -12.80 7.88
C LEU A 80 16.00 -13.45 6.96
N ARG A 81 14.71 -13.15 7.15
CA ARG A 81 13.64 -13.65 6.29
C ARG A 81 13.76 -13.13 4.87
N LEU A 82 14.10 -11.86 4.68
CA LEU A 82 14.31 -11.28 3.35
C LEU A 82 15.47 -11.97 2.63
N GLY A 83 16.59 -12.22 3.32
CA GLY A 83 17.73 -12.97 2.79
C GLY A 83 17.34 -14.37 2.35
N TYR A 84 16.58 -15.09 3.19
CA TYR A 84 16.05 -16.41 2.86
C TYR A 84 15.13 -16.37 1.61
N LEU A 85 14.20 -15.42 1.54
CA LEU A 85 13.29 -15.26 0.39
C LEU A 85 14.01 -14.88 -0.91
N LEU A 86 15.17 -14.24 -0.82
CA LEU A 86 16.02 -13.89 -1.96
C LEU A 86 17.04 -14.97 -2.32
N GLY A 87 17.07 -16.09 -1.59
CA GLY A 87 18.03 -17.17 -1.81
C GLY A 87 19.47 -16.79 -1.47
N ILE A 88 19.67 -15.76 -0.63
CA ILE A 88 21.01 -15.36 -0.18
C ILE A 88 21.43 -16.32 0.91
N GLU A 89 22.50 -17.09 0.67
CA GLU A 89 23.00 -18.10 1.61
C GLU A 89 23.26 -17.48 3.00
N SER A 90 22.72 -18.15 4.03
CA SER A 90 22.60 -17.70 5.42
C SER A 90 23.87 -17.12 6.05
N GLN A 91 25.06 -17.54 5.58
CA GLN A 91 26.35 -17.08 6.11
C GLN A 91 26.61 -15.59 5.86
N SER A 92 26.09 -15.04 4.76
CA SER A 92 26.33 -13.64 4.38
C SER A 92 25.38 -12.64 5.07
N VAL A 93 24.27 -13.13 5.64
CA VAL A 93 23.31 -12.29 6.37
C VAL A 93 23.70 -12.18 7.86
N GLN A 94 24.24 -13.24 8.47
CA GLN A 94 24.76 -13.21 9.84
C GLN A 94 25.89 -12.19 10.02
N LEU A 95 26.82 -12.13 9.05
CA LEU A 95 27.95 -11.18 9.06
C LEU A 95 27.53 -9.70 9.08
N ARG A 96 26.31 -9.34 8.64
CA ARG A 96 25.81 -7.95 8.67
C ARG A 96 25.28 -7.53 10.04
N PHE A 97 25.09 -8.45 10.97
CA PHE A 97 24.51 -8.19 12.29
C PHE A 97 25.48 -8.41 13.46
N GLU A 98 26.72 -8.83 13.18
CA GLU A 98 27.80 -8.98 14.17
C GLU A 98 28.75 -7.78 14.26
N ILE A 99 28.44 -6.66 13.58
CA ILE A 99 29.20 -5.39 13.65
C ILE A 99 28.40 -4.34 14.43
#